data_AF-A0A0K8RLY8-F1
#
_entry.id   AF-A0A0K8RLY8-F1
#
_cell.length_a   1.000
_cell.length_b   1.000
_cell.length_c   1.000
_cell.angle_alpha   90.00
_cell.angle_beta   90.00
_cell.angle_gamma   90.00
#
_symmetry.space_group_name_H-M   'P 1'
#
loop_
_entity.id
_entity.type
_entity.pdbx_description
1 polymer ?
#
loop_
_entity_poly.entity_id
_entity_poly.type
_entity_poly.pdbx_seq_one_letter_code
_entity_poly.pdbx_strand_id
1 'polypeptide(L)'
;MASLWNSETTTALRSTGLEAWLLRGLLQTVPSGCPSLGGLNSGTYNNQWMVLDYKLFTPRKAIGKNVLWILEQMPNLIKSEDLSEYLQKQSYWASYNVPFFPAIFNISGQPDMVKEYGNYYSHDISPRAQIF
;
A
#
# COMPACT_ATOMS: atom_id res chain seq x y z
N MET A 1 -16.15 -13.07 15.57
CA MET A 1 -15.38 -12.14 14.72
C MET A 1 -16.30 -11.70 13.60
N ALA A 2 -16.61 -10.41 13.47
CA ALA A 2 -17.32 -9.93 12.29
C ALA A 2 -16.33 -9.95 11.12
N SER A 3 -16.69 -10.60 10.01
CA SER A 3 -15.87 -10.70 8.81
C SER A 3 -15.64 -9.32 8.19
N LEU A 4 -14.41 -9.03 7.76
CA LEU A 4 -14.03 -7.80 7.02
C LEU A 4 -14.97 -7.50 5.84
N TRP A 5 -15.58 -8.55 5.29
CA TRP A 5 -16.50 -8.50 4.15
C TRP A 5 -17.88 -7.91 4.49
N ASN A 6 -18.27 -7.83 5.76
CA ASN A 6 -19.59 -7.29 6.15
C ASN A 6 -19.72 -5.77 5.90
N SER A 7 -18.62 -5.08 5.62
CA SER A 7 -18.63 -3.67 5.24
C SER A 7 -18.73 -3.42 3.74
N GLU A 8 -18.55 -4.45 2.90
CA GLU A 8 -18.71 -4.33 1.46
C GLU A 8 -20.20 -4.33 1.13
N THR A 9 -20.79 -3.15 0.98
CA THR A 9 -22.22 -3.01 0.65
C THR A 9 -22.41 -2.81 -0.85
N THR A 10 -23.37 -3.54 -1.43
CA THR A 10 -23.71 -3.49 -2.87
C THR A 10 -24.18 -2.11 -3.35
N THR A 11 -24.52 -1.20 -2.44
CA THR A 11 -25.03 0.14 -2.75
C THR A 11 -23.94 1.18 -3.03
N ALA A 12 -22.66 0.88 -2.76
CA ALA A 12 -21.55 1.81 -2.95
C ALA A 12 -20.29 1.19 -3.58
N LEU A 13 -20.42 0.08 -4.32
CA LEU A 13 -19.31 -0.46 -5.11
C LEU A 13 -19.01 0.45 -6.31
N ARG A 14 -18.18 1.47 -6.10
CA ARG A 14 -17.43 2.10 -7.19
C ARG A 14 -16.25 1.16 -7.49
N SER A 15 -16.09 0.78 -8.75
CA SER A 15 -15.02 -0.13 -9.14
C SER A 15 -13.65 0.49 -8.82
N THR A 16 -12.69 -0.34 -8.41
CA THR A 16 -11.31 0.09 -8.09
C THR A 16 -10.64 0.80 -9.26
N GLY A 17 -11.11 0.60 -10.50
CA GLY A 17 -10.65 1.36 -11.67
C GLY A 17 -10.96 2.87 -11.59
N LEU A 18 -12.12 3.26 -11.04
CA LEU A 18 -12.47 4.66 -10.79
C LEU A 18 -11.69 5.22 -9.59
N GLU A 19 -11.47 4.40 -8.55
CA GLU A 19 -10.62 4.75 -7.40
C GLU A 19 -9.19 5.01 -7.84
N ALA A 20 -8.60 4.15 -8.67
CA ALA A 20 -7.26 4.30 -9.22
C ALA A 20 -7.13 5.56 -10.09
N TRP A 21 -8.17 5.90 -10.87
CA TRP A 21 -8.20 7.13 -11.67
C TRP A 21 -8.28 8.39 -10.80
N LEU A 22 -9.09 8.36 -9.74
CA LEU A 22 -9.17 9.44 -8.74
C LEU A 22 -7.88 9.55 -7.93
N LEU A 23 -7.25 8.43 -7.54
CA LEU A 23 -5.92 8.39 -6.94
C LEU A 23 -4.92 9.09 -7.86
N ARG A 24 -4.94 8.78 -9.16
CA ARG A 24 -4.04 9.40 -10.15
C ARG A 24 -4.26 10.91 -10.30
N GLY A 25 -5.49 11.40 -10.11
CA GLY A 25 -5.79 12.84 -10.06
C GLY A 25 -5.30 13.50 -8.77
N LEU A 26 -5.57 12.85 -7.64
CA LEU A 26 -5.19 13.27 -6.28
C LEU A 26 -3.67 13.25 -6.05
N LEU A 27 -2.93 12.38 -6.76
CA LEU A 27 -1.48 12.22 -6.68
C LEU A 27 -0.71 13.11 -7.69
N GLN A 28 -1.38 13.73 -8.67
CA GLN A 28 -0.71 14.70 -9.57
C GLN A 28 -0.35 16.00 -8.86
N THR A 29 -1.07 16.31 -7.79
CA THR A 29 -0.74 17.33 -6.81
C THR A 29 -0.34 16.60 -5.53
N VAL A 30 0.96 16.44 -5.25
CA VAL A 30 1.42 16.03 -3.91
C VAL A 30 1.87 17.26 -3.11
N PRO A 31 0.96 18.17 -2.67
CA PRO A 31 1.28 19.07 -1.59
C PRO A 31 1.05 18.29 -0.28
N SER A 32 2.13 17.85 0.37
CA SER A 32 2.16 17.52 1.80
C SER A 32 0.97 16.68 2.31
N GLY A 33 0.91 15.41 1.90
CA GLY A 33 -0.06 14.43 2.41
C GLY A 33 -0.76 13.66 1.29
N CYS A 34 -0.70 12.34 1.34
CA CYS A 34 -1.52 11.49 0.47
C CYS A 34 -3.00 11.66 0.86
N PRO A 35 -3.90 12.03 -0.07
CA PRO A 35 -5.30 12.26 0.27
C PRO A 35 -5.94 11.00 0.84
N SER A 36 -6.58 11.12 2.00
CA SER A 36 -7.40 10.05 2.54
C SER A 36 -8.54 9.77 1.57
N LEU A 37 -8.61 8.55 1.03
CA LEU A 37 -9.74 8.07 0.21
C LEU A 37 -11.04 7.88 1.03
N GLY A 38 -11.23 8.63 2.11
CA GLY A 38 -12.32 8.49 3.07
C GLY A 38 -13.68 8.63 2.39
N GLY A 39 -14.33 7.49 2.14
CA GLY A 39 -15.63 7.38 1.46
C GLY A 39 -15.59 6.72 0.08
N LEU A 40 -14.40 6.48 -0.50
CA LEU A 40 -14.22 5.82 -1.79
C LEU A 40 -13.63 4.42 -1.68
N ASN A 41 -13.24 3.96 -0.49
CA ASN A 41 -12.72 2.60 -0.31
C ASN A 41 -13.85 1.57 -0.46
N SER A 42 -13.92 0.89 -1.60
CA SER A 42 -14.86 -0.20 -1.82
C SER A 42 -14.53 -1.48 -1.04
N GLY A 43 -13.31 -1.61 -0.50
CA GLY A 43 -12.80 -2.86 0.06
C GLY A 43 -12.42 -3.91 -0.99
N THR A 44 -12.60 -3.61 -2.28
CA THR A 44 -12.35 -4.55 -3.37
C THR A 44 -11.05 -4.24 -4.10
N TYR A 45 -10.35 -5.29 -4.57
CA TYR A 45 -9.03 -5.18 -5.20
C TYR A 45 -8.00 -4.46 -4.32
N ASN A 46 -7.88 -4.98 -3.09
CA ASN A 46 -6.96 -4.52 -2.06
C ASN A 46 -5.50 -4.71 -2.49
N ASN A 47 -4.82 -3.58 -2.71
CA ASN A 47 -3.46 -3.57 -3.26
C ASN A 47 -2.52 -2.72 -2.41
N GLN A 48 -1.23 -2.96 -2.60
CA GLN A 48 -0.17 -1.99 -2.30
C GLN A 48 0.09 -1.16 -3.55
N TRP A 49 -0.17 0.14 -3.47
CA TRP A 49 0.09 1.12 -4.50
C TRP A 49 1.39 1.86 -4.20
N MET A 50 2.24 1.99 -5.21
CA MET A 50 3.48 2.74 -5.16
C MET A 50 3.33 3.98 -6.05
N VAL A 51 3.62 5.15 -5.49
CA VAL A 51 3.57 6.42 -6.21
C VAL A 51 4.96 7.03 -6.15
N LEU A 52 5.61 7.10 -7.31
CA LEU A 52 6.94 7.67 -7.47
C LEU A 52 6.85 8.99 -8.23
N ASP A 53 7.20 10.10 -7.57
CA ASP A 53 7.22 11.42 -8.20
C ASP A 53 8.61 11.74 -8.77
N TYR A 54 8.79 11.46 -10.06
CA TYR A 54 10.02 11.77 -10.78
C TYR A 54 10.36 13.27 -10.85
N LYS A 55 9.38 14.18 -10.65
CA LYS A 55 9.66 15.64 -10.64
C LYS A 55 10.53 16.02 -9.44
N LEU A 56 10.49 15.24 -8.36
CA LEU A 56 11.28 15.44 -7.15
C LEU A 56 12.60 14.66 -7.19
N PHE A 57 12.78 13.77 -8.18
CA PHE A 57 13.99 12.99 -8.35
C PHE A 57 15.01 13.72 -9.23
N THR A 58 16.23 13.89 -8.74
CA THR A 58 17.36 14.37 -9.54
C THR A 58 18.43 13.29 -9.61
N PRO A 59 18.86 12.85 -10.81
CA PRO A 59 19.93 11.87 -10.95
C PRO A 59 21.19 12.27 -10.18
N ARG A 60 21.82 11.30 -9.52
CA ARG A 60 23.07 11.46 -8.74
C ARG A 60 22.95 12.40 -7.53
N LYS A 61 21.74 12.70 -7.07
CA LYS A 61 21.49 13.40 -5.80
C LYS A 61 20.77 12.48 -4.82
N ALA A 62 20.85 12.81 -3.53
CA ALA A 62 20.06 12.14 -2.52
C ALA A 62 18.56 12.34 -2.79
N ILE A 63 17.80 11.29 -2.58
CA ILE A 63 16.34 11.22 -2.59
C ILE A 63 15.82 12.04 -1.40
N GLY A 64 15.06 13.09 -1.73
CA GLY A 64 14.38 13.92 -0.74
C GLY A 64 13.05 13.33 -0.29
N LYS A 65 12.37 14.01 0.62
CA LYS A 65 11.00 13.66 1.06
C LYS A 65 10.00 13.72 -0.10
N ASN A 66 8.91 12.96 0.02
CA ASN A 66 7.79 12.86 -0.91
C ASN A 66 8.10 12.28 -2.31
N VAL A 67 9.29 11.71 -2.52
CA VAL A 67 9.65 11.03 -3.76
C VAL A 67 8.86 9.72 -3.92
N LEU A 68 8.77 8.91 -2.87
CA LEU A 68 8.04 7.64 -2.86
C LEU A 68 6.96 7.65 -1.78
N TRP A 69 5.71 7.51 -2.21
CA TRP A 69 4.56 7.25 -1.34
C TRP A 69 4.05 5.83 -1.55
N ILE A 70 3.83 5.12 -0.44
CA ILE A 70 3.19 3.80 -0.44
C ILE A 70 1.82 3.93 0.17
N LEU A 71 0.83 3.27 -0.44
CA LEU A 71 -0.52 3.16 0.06
C LEU A 71 -0.95 1.71 0.04
N GLU A 72 -1.48 1.22 1.16
CA GLU A 72 -2.09 -0.11 1.24
C GLU A 72 -3.55 0.01 1.65
N GLN A 73 -4.38 -0.82 1.02
CA GLN A 73 -5.82 -0.83 1.24
C GLN A 73 -6.29 -2.21 1.69
N MET A 74 -7.23 -2.20 2.62
CA MET A 74 -8.09 -3.30 3.03
C MET A 74 -9.51 -2.76 3.26
N PRO A 75 -10.54 -3.61 3.42
CA PRO A 75 -11.88 -3.14 3.76
C PRO A 75 -11.86 -2.25 5.02
N ASN A 76 -12.37 -1.01 4.87
CA ASN A 76 -12.39 0.06 5.88
C ASN A 76 -11.04 0.59 6.38
N LEU A 77 -9.92 0.15 5.83
CA LEU A 77 -8.60 0.64 6.26
C LEU A 77 -7.74 0.96 5.05
N ILE A 78 -7.33 2.22 4.95
CA ILE A 78 -6.30 2.66 4.02
C ILE A 78 -5.19 3.26 4.86
N LYS A 79 -3.97 2.81 4.63
CA LYS A 79 -2.78 3.40 5.23
C LYS A 79 -1.84 3.87 4.14
N SER A 80 -1.35 5.10 4.26
CA SER A 80 -0.36 5.67 3.36
C SER A 80 0.75 6.36 4.12
N GLU A 81 1.97 6.29 3.58
CA GLU A 81 3.16 6.86 4.21
C GLU A 81 4.21 7.26 3.16
N ASP A 82 4.97 8.32 3.44
CA ASP A 82 6.15 8.73 2.66
C ASP A 82 7.32 7.82 3.04
N LEU A 83 7.71 6.93 2.13
CA LEU A 83 8.82 5.99 2.30
C LEU A 83 10.06 6.40 1.49
N SER A 84 10.20 7.68 1.19
CA SER A 84 11.39 8.21 0.51
C SER A 84 12.67 7.99 1.31
N GLU A 85 12.62 8.13 2.64
CA GLU A 85 13.79 7.86 3.49
C GLU A 85 14.16 6.38 3.48
N TYR A 86 13.16 5.49 3.48
CA TYR A 86 13.39 4.05 3.33
C TYR A 86 14.05 3.75 1.98
N LEU A 87 13.51 4.30 0.89
CA LEU A 87 14.07 4.15 -0.46
C LEU A 87 15.49 4.70 -0.56
N GLN A 88 15.80 5.84 0.08
CA GLN A 88 17.15 6.38 0.14
C GLN A 88 18.12 5.45 0.86
N LYS A 89 17.70 4.81 1.95
CA LYS A 89 18.55 3.93 2.75
C LYS A 89 18.76 2.58 2.08
N GLN A 90 17.69 1.96 1.60
CA GLN A 90 17.72 0.62 1.00
C GLN A 90 18.12 0.64 -0.48
N SER A 91 18.02 1.78 -1.16
CA SER A 91 18.23 1.94 -2.61
C SER A 91 17.21 1.20 -3.49
N TYR A 92 16.23 0.51 -2.89
CA TYR A 92 15.12 -0.12 -3.60
C TYR A 92 13.85 -0.15 -2.74
N TRP A 93 12.72 -0.41 -3.40
CA TRP A 93 11.46 -0.78 -2.77
C TRP A 93 10.95 -2.06 -3.44
N ALA A 94 10.78 -3.13 -2.68
CA ALA A 94 10.24 -4.39 -3.20
C ALA A 94 8.77 -4.56 -2.81
N SER A 95 7.99 -5.12 -3.72
CA SER A 95 6.57 -5.41 -3.52
C SER A 95 6.26 -6.81 -4.04
N TYR A 96 5.66 -7.64 -3.20
CA TYR A 96 5.47 -9.08 -3.49
C TYR A 96 4.21 -9.65 -2.82
N ASN A 97 3.10 -8.90 -2.89
CA ASN A 97 1.76 -9.32 -2.42
C ASN A 97 1.67 -9.71 -0.93
N VAL A 98 2.61 -9.26 -0.11
CA VAL A 98 2.51 -9.29 1.35
C VAL A 98 2.48 -7.85 1.82
N PRO A 99 1.51 -7.43 2.67
CA PRO A 99 1.45 -6.06 3.15
C PRO A 99 2.68 -5.68 3.98
N PHE A 100 3.23 -4.50 3.71
CA PHE A 100 4.34 -3.90 4.43
C PHE A 100 3.89 -3.30 5.75
N PHE A 101 2.73 -2.64 5.80
CA PHE A 101 2.31 -1.98 7.02
C PHE A 101 1.76 -2.99 8.04
N PRO A 102 2.27 -3.02 9.29
CA PRO A 102 1.84 -4.00 10.30
C PRO A 102 0.33 -4.02 10.56
N ALA A 103 -0.32 -2.85 10.50
CA ALA A 103 -1.77 -2.75 10.66
C ALA A 103 -2.52 -3.52 9.56
N ILE A 104 -2.11 -3.37 8.30
CA ILE A 104 -2.71 -4.02 7.13
C ILE A 104 -2.38 -5.52 7.14
N PHE A 105 -1.13 -5.87 7.45
CA PHE A 105 -0.68 -7.25 7.61
C PHE A 105 -1.54 -7.99 8.65
N ASN A 106 -1.76 -7.39 9.81
CA ASN A 106 -2.54 -8.01 10.89
C ASN A 106 -4.01 -8.20 10.52
N ILE A 107 -4.67 -7.19 9.94
CA ILE A 107 -6.10 -7.32 9.62
C ILE A 107 -6.37 -8.25 8.43
N SER A 108 -5.42 -8.40 7.52
CA SER A 108 -5.56 -9.27 6.35
C SER A 108 -5.46 -10.77 6.65
N GLY A 109 -5.21 -11.14 7.91
CA GLY A 109 -5.10 -12.55 8.35
C GLY A 109 -3.74 -13.18 8.07
N GLN A 110 -2.76 -12.40 7.59
CA GLN A 110 -1.41 -12.91 7.33
C GLN A 110 -0.72 -13.55 8.55
N PRO A 111 -0.87 -13.05 9.79
CA PRO A 111 -0.28 -13.71 10.95
C PRO A 111 -0.75 -15.16 11.13
N ASP A 112 -2.01 -15.45 10.82
CA ASP A 112 -2.55 -16.82 10.94
C ASP A 112 -2.04 -17.69 9.79
N MET A 113 -1.92 -17.14 8.59
CA MET A 113 -1.28 -17.83 7.46
C MET A 113 0.20 -18.13 7.72
N VAL A 114 0.92 -17.25 8.41
CA VAL A 114 2.31 -17.50 8.83
C VAL A 114 2.38 -18.63 9.87
N LYS A 115 1.43 -18.71 10.81
CA LYS A 115 1.39 -19.82 11.78
C LYS A 115 1.10 -21.15 11.10
N GLU A 116 0.22 -21.17 10.10
CA GLU A 116 -0.23 -22.39 9.44
C GLU A 116 0.76 -22.87 8.35
N TYR A 117 1.30 -21.94 7.55
CA TYR A 117 2.11 -22.25 6.36
C TYR A 117 3.55 -21.74 6.44
N GLY A 118 3.95 -21.17 7.58
CA GLY A 118 5.30 -20.68 7.81
C GLY A 118 5.65 -19.42 7.02
N ASN A 119 6.93 -19.32 6.65
CA ASN A 119 7.53 -18.09 6.13
C ASN A 119 6.97 -17.60 4.78
N TYR A 120 6.20 -18.43 4.07
CA TYR A 120 5.64 -18.07 2.76
C TYR A 120 4.79 -16.79 2.80
N TYR A 121 4.08 -16.57 3.90
CA TYR A 121 3.20 -15.41 4.13
C TYR A 121 3.85 -14.31 4.96
N SER A 122 5.12 -14.48 5.35
CA SER A 122 5.85 -13.45 6.08
C SER A 122 6.35 -12.39 5.11
N HIS A 123 6.24 -11.12 5.50
CA HIS A 123 6.72 -10.02 4.66
C HIS A 123 8.23 -10.17 4.41
N ASP A 124 9.03 -10.26 5.48
CA ASP A 124 10.49 -10.12 5.36
C ASP A 124 11.22 -11.39 4.91
N ILE A 125 10.58 -12.55 5.00
CA ILE A 125 11.23 -13.86 4.77
C ILE A 125 10.42 -14.78 3.84
N SER A 126 9.46 -14.23 3.09
CA SER A 126 8.84 -14.95 1.98
C SER A 126 9.87 -15.24 0.87
N PRO A 127 9.65 -16.26 0.02
CA PRO A 127 10.59 -16.58 -1.05
C PRO A 127 10.91 -15.39 -1.97
N ARG A 128 9.93 -14.52 -2.25
CA ARG A 128 10.16 -13.32 -3.06
C ARG A 128 10.92 -12.24 -2.30
N ALA A 129 10.67 -12.07 -1.01
CA ALA A 129 11.45 -11.15 -0.17
C ALA A 129 12.92 -11.54 -0.12
N GLN A 130 13.23 -12.84 -0.06
CA GLN A 130 14.61 -13.33 0.00
C GLN A 130 15.37 -13.22 -1.34
N ILE A 131 14.67 -13.03 -2.45
CA ILE A 131 15.29 -12.81 -3.78
C ILE A 131 15.73 -11.35 -3.95
N PHE A 132 15.03 -10.41 -3.32
CA PHE A 132 15.27 -8.96 -3.45
C PHE A 132 16.19 -8.42 -2.36
#